data_AF-A0A0F8B2B0-F1
#
_entry.id   AF-A0A0F8B2B0-F1
#
_cell.length_a   1.000
_cell.length_b   1.000
_cell.length_c   1.000
_cell.angle_alpha   90.00
_cell.angle_beta   90.00
_cell.angle_gamma   90.00
#
_symmetry.space_group_name_H-M   'P 1'
#
loop_
_entity.id
_entity.type
_entity.pdbx_description
1 polymer ?
#
loop_
_entity_poly.entity_id
_entity_poly.type
_entity_poly.pdbx_seq_one_letter_code
_entity_poly.pdbx_strand_id
1 'polypeptide(L)'
;MLGVPPKQPALDSQVDILLTKQEATPAVVSTEISAVQKRRRISLIVIGTIFGVLASQNIIGGSKNSNKSAELAENADARATGTSSQVTATSGQSSASATSTASDEDEEDDSNNSEGNSTSCSRIRNIPKDVVGTYLDMTKWMDTTDFNCTWTDATVGNLSLAGLNSTWSDNTRANDRVPPLNTSWGSYMDRPIRGVNVGGWLNLEPFMTPSLFDYSTDLGINDEYTLLKHLGPEKGREVLEQHYSTFITEDDFAAIAAAGLDHVRIPFSYWAVATYEGDPYIKGVSWRYLLRGIEWARKHGLRVKLDLHGLPGSQNGWNHSGRAGNITWLLNGTESAMLNRKRSLDIHKQLSAFFAQERYRNVVAFYGLVNEPGASIPTDDLVSWTKEAYNIVSGAGYTGTQVYSDGIRDVNSWSGLFEGYGDSLSIDTHIYIIFTQPLLNKTRAEKVDFACTKWTEDRDENIAKVGPTMVGEWSVADNDCTKYLNGANAGARWDGSFETNNGMSWCPTQDDRCTCEHSLGSPKDYSDSYKSFLYTFATAQMEAYEHSWGWFYWSWKTENAPLFSYQAGIEYGFLPKLAYERIWDCTKPVPDFGEWPEYQ
;
A
#
# COMPACT_ATOMS: atom_id res chain seq x y z
N MET A 1 -13.51 -26.13 -33.46
CA MET A 1 -14.42 -26.22 -32.29
C MET A 1 -13.78 -25.44 -31.17
N LEU A 2 -14.30 -24.23 -30.95
CA LEU A 2 -13.77 -23.25 -30.00
C LEU A 2 -14.16 -23.69 -28.58
N GLY A 3 -13.16 -24.00 -27.76
CA GLY A 3 -13.35 -24.36 -26.36
C GLY A 3 -13.66 -23.10 -25.55
N VAL A 4 -14.77 -23.14 -24.83
CA VAL A 4 -15.17 -22.15 -23.83
C VAL A 4 -14.06 -22.01 -22.77
N PRO A 5 -13.59 -20.81 -22.43
CA PRO A 5 -12.60 -20.63 -21.36
C PRO A 5 -13.21 -21.00 -20.00
N PRO A 6 -12.42 -21.56 -19.06
CA PRO A 6 -12.93 -21.94 -17.75
C PRO A 6 -13.42 -20.71 -16.97
N LYS A 7 -14.57 -20.85 -16.30
CA LYS A 7 -15.13 -19.84 -15.38
C LYS A 7 -14.12 -19.48 -14.29
N GLN A 8 -14.02 -18.20 -13.97
CA GLN A 8 -13.25 -17.67 -12.85
C GLN A 8 -13.63 -18.40 -11.54
N PRO A 9 -12.67 -18.81 -10.69
CA PRO A 9 -12.97 -19.09 -9.30
C PRO A 9 -13.47 -17.78 -8.64
N ALA A 10 -14.64 -17.84 -8.01
CA ALA A 10 -15.30 -16.68 -7.43
C ALA A 10 -14.43 -16.02 -6.35
N LEU A 11 -14.37 -14.67 -6.39
CA LEU A 11 -13.87 -13.82 -5.30
C LEU A 11 -14.42 -14.25 -3.92
N ASP A 12 -15.64 -14.77 -3.90
CA ASP A 12 -16.38 -15.12 -2.68
C ASP A 12 -15.77 -16.28 -1.89
N SER A 13 -15.02 -17.21 -2.52
CA SER A 13 -14.46 -18.34 -1.76
C SER A 13 -13.45 -17.92 -0.68
N GLN A 14 -12.83 -16.74 -0.82
CA GLN A 14 -11.91 -16.20 0.19
C GLN A 14 -12.64 -15.34 1.24
N VAL A 15 -13.74 -14.68 0.86
CA VAL A 15 -14.60 -13.89 1.77
C VAL A 15 -15.52 -14.80 2.61
N ASP A 16 -16.06 -15.89 2.04
CA ASP A 16 -16.92 -16.86 2.73
C ASP A 16 -16.18 -17.66 3.82
N ILE A 17 -14.86 -17.86 3.66
CA ILE A 17 -14.01 -18.48 4.71
C ILE A 17 -13.95 -17.60 5.97
N LEU A 18 -14.12 -16.27 5.84
CA LEU A 18 -14.17 -15.35 6.98
C LEU A 18 -15.53 -15.37 7.70
N LEU A 19 -16.63 -15.49 6.95
CA LEU A 19 -18.00 -15.52 7.50
C LEU A 19 -18.22 -16.69 8.48
N THR A 20 -17.63 -17.86 8.19
CA THR A 20 -17.79 -19.03 9.07
C THR A 20 -17.05 -18.94 10.40
N LYS A 21 -16.14 -17.97 10.60
CA LYS A 21 -15.36 -17.82 11.85
C LYS A 21 -15.72 -16.58 12.67
N GLN A 22 -16.28 -15.53 12.08
CA GLN A 22 -16.73 -14.34 12.82
C GLN A 22 -18.07 -14.54 13.56
N GLU A 23 -18.84 -15.58 13.24
CA GLU A 23 -20.11 -15.89 13.94
C GLU A 23 -19.96 -16.76 15.20
N ALA A 24 -18.75 -17.22 15.54
CA ALA A 24 -18.55 -18.07 16.72
C ALA A 24 -18.24 -17.24 17.98
N THR A 25 -19.28 -16.83 18.71
CA THR A 25 -19.13 -16.47 20.14
C THR A 25 -18.44 -17.62 20.90
N PRO A 26 -17.43 -17.36 21.76
CA PRO A 26 -16.76 -18.42 22.49
C PRO A 26 -17.69 -18.97 23.56
N ALA A 27 -18.22 -20.17 23.34
CA ALA A 27 -18.84 -20.96 24.39
C ALA A 27 -17.75 -21.34 25.41
N VAL A 28 -17.91 -20.82 26.63
CA VAL A 28 -17.11 -21.20 27.80
C VAL A 28 -17.25 -22.71 28.02
N VAL A 29 -16.20 -23.47 27.72
CA VAL A 29 -16.11 -24.88 28.13
C VAL A 29 -15.47 -24.93 29.52
N SER A 30 -16.33 -24.96 30.54
CA SER A 30 -15.94 -25.33 31.90
C SER A 30 -15.49 -26.78 31.94
N THR A 31 -14.28 -27.01 32.44
CA THR A 31 -13.77 -28.33 32.82
C THR A 31 -14.56 -28.89 34.00
N GLU A 32 -15.31 -29.97 33.79
CA GLU A 32 -15.65 -30.91 34.87
C GLU A 32 -15.32 -32.35 34.47
N ILE A 33 -14.49 -32.95 35.31
CA ILE A 33 -14.12 -34.35 35.32
C ILE A 33 -15.25 -35.13 35.98
N SER A 34 -15.78 -36.17 35.32
CA SER A 34 -16.27 -37.34 36.06
C SER A 34 -16.20 -38.62 35.22
N ALA A 35 -15.62 -39.64 35.84
CA ALA A 35 -15.36 -40.96 35.31
C ALA A 35 -16.65 -41.80 35.18
N VAL A 36 -16.60 -42.89 34.40
CA VAL A 36 -16.82 -44.29 34.86
C VAL A 36 -17.16 -45.26 33.69
N GLN A 37 -16.52 -46.45 33.73
CA GLN A 37 -16.92 -47.78 33.21
C GLN A 37 -16.51 -48.29 31.80
N LYS A 38 -15.28 -48.83 31.72
CA LYS A 38 -14.90 -50.27 31.74
C LYS A 38 -15.71 -51.28 30.87
N ARG A 39 -15.06 -51.90 29.86
CA ARG A 39 -14.81 -53.37 29.69
C ARG A 39 -14.34 -53.71 28.24
N ARG A 40 -13.07 -54.11 28.05
CA ARG A 40 -12.53 -55.49 27.86
C ARG A 40 -12.56 -56.05 26.42
N ARG A 41 -11.38 -56.36 25.86
CA ARG A 41 -10.80 -57.71 25.58
C ARG A 41 -9.34 -57.57 25.07
N ILE A 42 -8.32 -58.06 25.79
CA ILE A 42 -7.60 -59.37 25.68
C ILE A 42 -6.67 -59.42 24.45
N SER A 43 -5.37 -59.79 24.46
CA SER A 43 -4.37 -60.17 25.48
C SER A 43 -2.99 -60.49 24.81
N LEU A 44 -1.92 -60.54 25.65
CA LEU A 44 -0.63 -61.30 25.56
C LEU A 44 0.54 -60.67 24.76
N ILE A 45 1.83 -60.65 25.15
CA ILE A 45 2.65 -61.18 26.29
C ILE A 45 4.01 -60.40 26.31
N VAL A 46 4.50 -59.84 27.44
CA VAL A 46 5.68 -60.18 28.34
C VAL A 46 7.08 -60.15 27.64
N ILE A 47 8.23 -59.63 28.14
CA ILE A 47 8.98 -59.61 29.43
C ILE A 47 10.00 -58.42 29.38
N GLY A 48 10.12 -57.54 30.39
CA GLY A 48 11.19 -57.49 31.44
C GLY A 48 12.43 -56.68 30.97
N THR A 49 13.09 -55.77 31.70
CA THR A 49 13.48 -55.76 33.13
C THR A 49 14.05 -54.38 33.53
N ILE A 50 13.43 -53.73 34.52
CA ILE A 50 13.98 -53.06 35.74
C ILE A 50 15.47 -52.69 35.82
N PHE A 51 15.74 -51.41 36.15
CA PHE A 51 16.54 -50.81 37.26
C PHE A 51 16.92 -49.37 36.82
N GLY A 52 16.75 -48.28 37.55
CA GLY A 52 16.31 -48.02 38.91
C GLY A 52 16.98 -46.72 39.41
N VAL A 53 16.17 -45.81 39.98
CA VAL A 53 16.45 -45.04 41.21
C VAL A 53 17.41 -43.84 41.08
N LEU A 54 16.88 -42.60 41.08
CA LEU A 54 16.71 -41.66 42.23
C LEU A 54 18.06 -41.11 42.74
N ALA A 55 18.23 -39.89 43.24
CA ALA A 55 17.45 -38.65 43.36
C ALA A 55 18.36 -37.66 44.12
N SER A 56 18.04 -36.35 44.05
CA SER A 56 18.19 -35.35 45.14
C SER A 56 19.62 -35.01 45.63
N GLN A 57 19.98 -33.84 46.14
CA GLN A 57 19.36 -32.52 46.38
C GLN A 57 20.52 -31.56 46.77
N ASN A 58 20.26 -30.26 46.67
CA ASN A 58 20.84 -29.10 47.36
C ASN A 58 21.85 -29.32 48.51
N ILE A 59 22.80 -28.36 48.68
CA ILE A 59 22.95 -27.53 49.90
C ILE A 59 24.10 -26.49 49.83
N ILE A 60 23.73 -25.21 50.07
CA ILE A 60 24.34 -24.13 50.90
C ILE A 60 25.70 -23.47 50.54
N GLY A 61 25.70 -22.12 50.57
CA GLY A 61 26.81 -21.31 51.10
C GLY A 61 26.87 -19.86 50.62
N GLY A 62 26.37 -18.90 51.41
CA GLY A 62 26.46 -17.46 51.12
C GLY A 62 27.63 -16.74 51.78
N SER A 63 27.89 -15.48 51.37
CA SER A 63 28.08 -14.29 52.25
C SER A 63 28.79 -13.11 51.56
N LYS A 64 28.07 -11.97 51.51
CA LYS A 64 28.44 -10.55 51.77
C LYS A 64 29.77 -9.94 51.29
N ASN A 65 29.63 -8.83 50.53
CA ASN A 65 30.01 -7.42 50.85
C ASN A 65 30.09 -6.65 49.51
N SER A 66 29.89 -5.35 49.34
CA SER A 66 29.26 -4.22 50.05
C SER A 66 29.66 -2.96 49.25
N ASN A 67 28.80 -1.93 49.27
CA ASN A 67 29.02 -0.53 48.84
C ASN A 67 28.79 -0.21 47.36
N LYS A 68 28.21 0.93 46.98
CA LYS A 68 27.23 1.86 47.58
C LYS A 68 26.96 2.90 46.47
N SER A 69 25.69 3.11 46.19
CA SER A 69 25.01 4.32 45.68
C SER A 69 25.74 5.67 45.80
N ALA A 70 25.54 6.54 44.81
CA ALA A 70 25.14 7.94 45.01
C ALA A 70 24.58 8.57 43.70
N GLU A 71 23.35 9.09 43.78
CA GLU A 71 22.83 10.21 42.99
C GLU A 71 23.66 11.49 43.21
N LEU A 72 23.61 12.43 42.26
CA LEU A 72 23.11 13.79 42.50
C LEU A 72 23.08 14.62 41.21
N ALA A 73 22.11 15.53 41.19
CA ALA A 73 21.73 16.44 40.12
C ALA A 73 22.42 17.83 40.21
N GLU A 74 22.13 18.64 39.19
CA GLU A 74 22.04 20.11 39.13
C GLU A 74 23.24 21.02 38.76
N ASN A 75 22.98 21.77 37.67
CA ASN A 75 23.07 23.23 37.43
C ASN A 75 24.41 23.95 37.13
N ALA A 76 24.41 24.64 35.98
CA ALA A 76 24.64 26.09 35.76
C ALA A 76 25.13 26.32 34.30
N ASP A 77 24.36 26.96 33.42
CA ASP A 77 24.25 28.41 33.18
C ASP A 77 25.55 29.08 32.67
N ALA A 78 25.53 29.54 31.42
CA ALA A 78 26.44 30.55 30.87
C ALA A 78 25.77 31.31 29.72
N ARG A 79 25.16 32.42 30.12
CA ARG A 79 24.69 33.57 29.35
C ARG A 79 25.83 34.23 28.55
N ALA A 80 25.57 34.57 27.28
CA ALA A 80 26.25 35.66 26.58
C ALA A 80 25.24 36.49 25.79
N THR A 81 25.38 37.81 25.90
CA THR A 81 24.44 38.88 25.59
C THR A 81 24.77 39.62 24.28
N GLY A 82 23.72 40.12 23.61
CA GLY A 82 23.69 41.36 22.81
C GLY A 82 23.97 41.21 21.29
N THR A 83 23.27 41.86 20.36
CA THR A 83 22.37 43.04 20.45
C THR A 83 21.56 43.21 19.14
N SER A 84 20.31 43.67 19.26
CA SER A 84 19.54 44.60 18.38
C SER A 84 19.75 44.55 16.84
N SER A 85 18.70 44.43 16.02
CA SER A 85 17.85 45.58 15.68
C SER A 85 16.51 45.22 15.00
N GLN A 86 15.56 46.15 15.17
CA GLN A 86 14.14 46.13 14.88
C GLN A 86 13.75 46.07 13.39
N VAL A 87 12.66 45.33 13.14
CA VAL A 87 11.44 45.66 12.38
C VAL A 87 11.47 46.94 11.50
N THR A 88 11.21 46.78 10.21
CA THR A 88 10.16 47.57 9.52
C THR A 88 9.60 46.77 8.34
N ALA A 89 8.27 46.61 8.33
CA ALA A 89 7.51 46.07 7.22
C ALA A 89 7.29 47.17 6.16
N THR A 90 7.38 46.80 4.88
CA THR A 90 6.75 47.55 3.79
C THR A 90 6.18 46.58 2.78
N SER A 91 4.85 46.62 2.69
CA SER A 91 4.00 46.08 1.65
C SER A 91 4.30 46.75 0.29
N GLY A 92 4.40 45.95 -0.76
CA GLY A 92 4.41 46.41 -2.14
C GLY A 92 3.65 45.44 -3.03
N GLN A 93 2.35 45.70 -3.21
CA GLN A 93 1.58 45.18 -4.34
C GLN A 93 2.12 45.80 -5.63
N SER A 94 2.30 45.00 -6.69
CA SER A 94 2.17 45.52 -8.05
C SER A 94 1.59 44.45 -8.97
N SER A 95 0.38 44.75 -9.42
CA SER A 95 -0.31 44.20 -10.58
C SER A 95 0.15 44.92 -11.83
N ALA A 96 0.35 44.22 -12.95
CA ALA A 96 0.13 44.78 -14.28
C ALA A 96 -0.01 43.66 -15.34
N SER A 97 -1.21 43.54 -15.91
CA SER A 97 -1.42 43.11 -17.29
C SER A 97 -1.00 44.23 -18.25
N ALA A 98 -0.53 43.89 -19.45
CA ALA A 98 -1.11 44.40 -20.70
C ALA A 98 -0.37 43.87 -21.95
N THR A 99 -1.23 43.65 -22.94
CA THR A 99 -1.13 43.12 -24.29
C THR A 99 -0.51 44.10 -25.31
N SER A 100 -0.37 43.60 -26.56
CA SER A 100 -0.28 44.31 -27.87
C SER A 100 1.16 44.50 -28.39
N THR A 101 1.51 44.39 -29.68
CA THR A 101 0.80 44.10 -30.95
C THR A 101 1.86 43.78 -32.02
N ALA A 102 1.41 43.18 -33.14
CA ALA A 102 2.18 42.70 -34.29
C ALA A 102 2.89 43.77 -35.15
N SER A 103 3.88 43.31 -35.92
CA SER A 103 4.22 43.82 -37.26
C SER A 103 4.91 42.72 -38.08
N ASP A 104 4.31 42.41 -39.23
CA ASP A 104 4.79 41.52 -40.29
C ASP A 104 6.05 42.08 -40.98
N GLU A 105 6.93 41.20 -41.47
CA GLU A 105 7.61 41.31 -42.76
C GLU A 105 8.16 39.93 -43.18
N ASP A 106 7.86 39.56 -44.43
CA ASP A 106 8.09 38.29 -45.10
C ASP A 106 9.58 38.00 -45.38
N GLU A 107 10.05 36.77 -45.15
CA GLU A 107 11.00 36.07 -46.04
C GLU A 107 10.75 34.55 -45.98
N GLU A 108 10.48 33.95 -47.14
CA GLU A 108 10.40 32.51 -47.36
C GLU A 108 11.79 31.86 -47.24
N ASP A 109 11.95 30.83 -46.41
CA ASP A 109 12.92 29.77 -46.69
C ASP A 109 12.48 28.42 -46.10
N ASP A 110 12.57 27.39 -46.95
CA ASP A 110 12.18 26.01 -46.70
C ASP A 110 13.07 25.35 -45.63
N SER A 111 12.49 24.91 -44.51
CA SER A 111 13.03 23.73 -43.80
C SER A 111 12.02 23.07 -42.88
N ASN A 112 11.77 21.77 -43.15
CA ASN A 112 11.18 20.82 -42.23
C ASN A 112 11.87 20.90 -40.86
N ASN A 113 11.19 21.43 -39.85
CA ASN A 113 11.61 21.32 -38.47
C ASN A 113 10.63 20.44 -37.70
N SER A 114 10.80 19.12 -37.83
CA SER A 114 10.32 18.20 -36.81
C SER A 114 11.23 18.36 -35.59
N GLU A 115 10.94 19.34 -34.74
CA GLU A 115 11.54 19.42 -33.40
C GLU A 115 10.95 18.29 -32.55
N GLY A 116 11.44 17.07 -32.79
CA GLY A 116 11.36 15.99 -31.84
C GLY A 116 12.10 16.44 -30.59
N ASN A 117 11.35 16.54 -29.49
CA ASN A 117 11.81 16.93 -28.17
C ASN A 117 13.07 16.12 -27.79
N SER A 118 14.26 16.68 -28.04
CA SER A 118 15.55 16.03 -27.78
C SER A 118 15.74 16.00 -26.26
N THR A 119 15.38 14.89 -25.64
CA THR A 119 15.60 14.64 -24.22
C THR A 119 17.11 14.70 -23.91
N SER A 120 17.50 15.16 -22.71
CA SER A 120 18.91 15.26 -22.27
C SER A 120 19.70 13.96 -22.52
N CYS A 121 19.06 12.80 -22.31
CA CYS A 121 19.70 11.49 -22.47
C CYS A 121 19.79 11.03 -23.93
N SER A 122 19.07 11.65 -24.88
CA SER A 122 19.17 11.32 -26.32
C SER A 122 20.57 11.57 -26.90
N ARG A 123 21.41 12.33 -26.19
CA ARG A 123 22.77 12.72 -26.61
C ARG A 123 23.88 11.88 -25.97
N ILE A 124 23.55 10.85 -25.18
CA ILE A 124 24.57 9.98 -24.58
C ILE A 124 25.26 9.18 -25.69
N ARG A 125 26.57 9.42 -25.88
CA ARG A 125 27.34 8.78 -26.95
C ARG A 125 28.14 7.55 -26.50
N ASN A 126 28.21 7.31 -25.20
CA ASN A 126 29.07 6.29 -24.59
C ASN A 126 28.31 5.04 -24.11
N ILE A 127 27.09 4.80 -24.62
CA ILE A 127 26.32 3.59 -24.27
C ILE A 127 26.97 2.37 -24.96
N PRO A 128 27.29 1.29 -24.23
CA PRO A 128 27.83 0.05 -24.79
C PRO A 128 26.88 -0.57 -25.82
N LYS A 129 27.42 -1.22 -26.86
CA LYS A 129 26.63 -1.81 -27.96
C LYS A 129 25.66 -2.89 -27.50
N ASP A 130 26.01 -3.61 -26.45
CA ASP A 130 25.20 -4.66 -25.80
C ASP A 130 24.07 -4.09 -24.93
N VAL A 131 24.10 -2.80 -24.63
CA VAL A 131 23.04 -2.09 -23.91
C VAL A 131 22.02 -1.45 -24.87
N VAL A 132 22.45 -1.09 -26.08
CA VAL A 132 21.57 -0.47 -27.09
C VAL A 132 20.36 -1.35 -27.37
N GLY A 133 19.16 -0.78 -27.27
CA GLY A 133 17.87 -1.48 -27.44
C GLY A 133 17.40 -2.30 -26.23
N THR A 134 18.18 -2.37 -25.15
CA THR A 134 17.72 -2.95 -23.88
C THR A 134 16.94 -1.93 -23.06
N TYR A 135 16.33 -2.36 -21.95
CA TYR A 135 15.63 -1.44 -21.03
C TYR A 135 16.55 -0.38 -20.40
N LEU A 136 17.87 -0.62 -20.40
CA LEU A 136 18.89 0.30 -19.91
C LEU A 136 19.34 1.33 -20.97
N ASP A 137 18.86 1.23 -22.21
CA ASP A 137 19.16 2.20 -23.25
C ASP A 137 18.43 3.53 -23.00
N MET A 138 19.11 4.41 -22.27
CA MET A 138 18.60 5.72 -21.90
C MET A 138 18.27 6.63 -23.09
N THR A 139 18.83 6.35 -24.28
CA THR A 139 18.51 7.12 -25.49
C THR A 139 17.12 6.81 -26.04
N LYS A 140 16.50 5.72 -25.55
CA LYS A 140 15.15 5.28 -25.91
C LYS A 140 14.11 5.57 -24.84
N TRP A 141 14.52 6.16 -23.73
CA TRP A 141 13.59 6.55 -22.68
C TRP A 141 12.77 7.75 -23.16
N MET A 142 11.45 7.62 -23.12
CA MET A 142 10.44 8.60 -23.49
C MET A 142 10.54 9.86 -22.63
N ASP A 143 10.71 9.68 -21.32
CA ASP A 143 10.85 10.76 -20.37
C ASP A 143 12.15 10.58 -19.57
N THR A 144 13.04 11.56 -19.71
CA THR A 144 14.34 11.58 -19.05
C THR A 144 14.43 12.68 -18.00
N THR A 145 13.31 13.29 -17.63
CA THR A 145 13.26 14.35 -16.62
C THR A 145 13.76 13.80 -15.27
N ASP A 146 14.59 14.59 -14.60
CA ASP A 146 15.28 14.29 -13.32
C ASP A 146 16.30 13.14 -13.32
N PHE A 147 16.45 12.41 -14.44
CA PHE A 147 17.43 11.35 -14.55
C PHE A 147 18.83 11.88 -14.83
N ASN A 148 19.83 11.26 -14.20
CA ASN A 148 21.23 11.45 -14.54
C ASN A 148 21.55 10.77 -15.87
N CYS A 149 21.67 11.57 -16.94
CA CYS A 149 21.99 11.13 -18.29
C CYS A 149 23.49 10.77 -18.50
N THR A 150 24.13 10.18 -17.49
CA THR A 150 25.49 9.65 -17.61
C THR A 150 25.44 8.13 -17.54
N TRP A 151 25.98 7.45 -18.55
CA TRP A 151 26.05 6.00 -18.55
C TRP A 151 26.90 5.47 -17.39
N THR A 152 26.41 4.43 -16.71
CA THR A 152 27.14 3.62 -15.75
C THR A 152 26.69 2.17 -15.86
N ASP A 153 27.64 1.24 -15.77
CA ASP A 153 27.40 -0.21 -15.67
C ASP A 153 27.32 -0.68 -14.22
N ALA A 154 27.42 0.23 -13.25
CA ALA A 154 27.38 -0.09 -11.84
C ALA A 154 26.01 -0.67 -11.43
N THR A 155 26.07 -1.71 -10.60
CA THR A 155 24.89 -2.37 -10.05
C THR A 155 25.05 -2.58 -8.55
N VAL A 156 23.91 -2.67 -7.86
CA VAL A 156 23.83 -3.12 -6.46
C VAL A 156 22.71 -4.17 -6.39
N GLY A 157 23.00 -5.34 -5.83
CA GLY A 157 22.02 -6.44 -5.84
C GLY A 157 21.63 -6.89 -7.25
N ASN A 158 22.52 -6.73 -8.24
CA ASN A 158 22.26 -6.92 -9.68
C ASN A 158 21.24 -5.96 -10.29
N LEU A 159 20.89 -4.87 -9.61
CA LEU A 159 20.01 -3.82 -10.12
C LEU A 159 20.83 -2.61 -10.56
N SER A 160 20.50 -2.07 -11.73
CA SER A 160 21.25 -0.97 -12.35
C SER A 160 21.09 0.35 -11.58
N LEU A 161 22.17 1.12 -11.53
CA LEU A 161 22.19 2.51 -11.06
C LEU A 161 22.03 3.54 -12.20
N ALA A 162 21.82 3.10 -13.44
CA ALA A 162 21.65 4.00 -14.58
C ALA A 162 20.47 4.97 -14.36
N GLY A 163 20.67 6.25 -14.69
CA GLY A 163 19.68 7.31 -14.46
C GLY A 163 19.67 7.88 -13.05
N LEU A 164 20.36 7.28 -12.08
CA LEU A 164 20.32 7.75 -10.69
C LEU A 164 21.35 8.85 -10.42
N ASN A 165 20.92 9.91 -9.73
CA ASN A 165 21.84 10.94 -9.22
C ASN A 165 22.68 10.37 -8.06
N SER A 166 23.97 10.68 -8.06
CA SER A 166 24.92 10.20 -7.03
C SER A 166 24.89 11.02 -5.74
N THR A 167 24.30 12.21 -5.78
CA THR A 167 24.14 13.10 -4.62
C THR A 167 22.66 13.21 -4.24
N TRP A 168 22.38 13.40 -2.96
CA TRP A 168 21.03 13.57 -2.42
C TRP A 168 21.05 14.46 -1.17
N SER A 169 19.88 14.95 -0.74
CA SER A 169 19.71 15.71 0.49
C SER A 169 18.47 15.25 1.24
N ASP A 170 18.62 15.00 2.54
CA ASP A 170 17.54 14.55 3.43
C ASP A 170 17.13 15.68 4.41
N ASN A 171 17.43 16.94 4.08
CA ASN A 171 17.17 18.08 4.97
C ASN A 171 15.72 18.59 4.91
N THR A 172 14.93 18.11 3.95
CA THR A 172 13.53 18.52 3.78
C THR A 172 12.61 17.78 4.74
N ARG A 173 11.54 18.44 5.17
CA ARG A 173 10.40 17.87 5.90
C ARG A 173 9.13 18.04 5.07
N ALA A 174 8.19 17.10 5.16
CA ALA A 174 6.93 17.16 4.40
C ALA A 174 6.06 18.36 4.77
N ASN A 175 5.95 18.64 6.07
CA ASN A 175 5.16 19.76 6.60
C ASN A 175 5.73 20.22 7.95
N ASP A 176 5.10 21.21 8.59
CA ASP A 176 5.56 21.80 9.86
C ASP A 176 5.28 20.93 11.11
N ARG A 177 4.53 19.83 10.97
CA ARG A 177 4.18 18.90 12.08
C ARG A 177 5.15 17.73 12.21
N VAL A 178 6.04 17.54 11.24
CA VAL A 178 6.89 16.34 11.16
C VAL A 178 8.38 16.69 11.00
N PRO A 179 9.29 15.83 11.49
CA PRO A 179 10.72 16.09 11.38
C PRO A 179 11.21 15.95 9.93
N PRO A 180 12.31 16.64 9.56
CA PRO A 180 12.98 16.40 8.28
C PRO A 180 13.48 14.95 8.17
N LEU A 181 13.76 14.50 6.95
CA LEU A 181 14.13 13.10 6.68
C LEU A 181 15.39 12.65 7.46
N ASN A 182 16.38 13.53 7.59
CA ASN A 182 17.63 13.29 8.31
C ASN A 182 17.47 13.22 9.85
N THR A 183 16.28 13.46 10.37
CA THR A 183 15.96 13.44 11.79
C THR A 183 15.05 12.26 12.10
N SER A 184 15.31 11.58 13.22
CA SER A 184 14.51 10.44 13.65
C SER A 184 13.02 10.79 13.70
N TRP A 185 12.18 9.89 13.17
CA TRP A 185 10.73 10.03 13.29
C TRP A 185 10.27 9.90 14.74
N GLY A 186 10.97 9.16 15.59
CA GLY A 186 10.47 8.78 16.91
C GLY A 186 9.40 7.70 16.83
N SER A 187 8.51 7.65 17.82
CA SER A 187 7.44 6.65 17.91
C SER A 187 6.31 6.94 16.93
N TYR A 188 5.86 5.92 16.19
CA TYR A 188 4.64 6.00 15.39
C TYR A 188 3.36 5.98 16.22
N MET A 189 3.42 5.63 17.52
CA MET A 189 2.28 5.81 18.43
C MET A 189 2.09 7.28 18.82
N ASP A 190 3.18 8.05 18.94
CA ASP A 190 3.12 9.47 19.31
C ASP A 190 2.92 10.37 18.07
N ARG A 191 3.40 9.92 16.92
CA ARG A 191 3.27 10.59 15.63
C ARG A 191 2.86 9.56 14.57
N PRO A 192 1.56 9.27 14.46
CA PRO A 192 1.04 8.35 13.47
C PRO A 192 1.35 8.79 12.04
N ILE A 193 1.41 7.81 11.14
CA ILE A 193 1.50 8.00 9.70
C ILE A 193 0.22 8.66 9.20
N ARG A 194 0.38 9.67 8.33
CA ARG A 194 -0.69 10.25 7.51
C ARG A 194 -0.24 10.18 6.06
N GLY A 195 -0.53 9.05 5.43
CA GLY A 195 -0.03 8.72 4.11
C GLY A 195 -1.11 8.56 3.05
N VAL A 196 -0.65 8.47 1.81
CA VAL A 196 -1.46 8.07 0.65
C VAL A 196 -0.73 7.01 -0.16
N ASN A 197 -1.50 6.24 -0.91
CA ASN A 197 -0.99 5.31 -1.89
C ASN A 197 -0.91 5.97 -3.27
N VAL A 198 0.19 5.78 -4.00
CA VAL A 198 0.25 6.08 -5.44
C VAL A 198 -0.12 4.83 -6.26
N GLY A 199 -1.30 4.27 -5.96
CA GLY A 199 -1.88 3.11 -6.64
C GLY A 199 -2.19 3.38 -8.12
N GLY A 200 -2.34 2.33 -8.91
CA GLY A 200 -2.56 2.46 -10.36
C GLY A 200 -1.36 3.02 -11.15
N TRP A 201 -0.24 3.38 -10.50
CA TRP A 201 0.95 3.93 -11.16
C TRP A 201 1.87 2.84 -11.69
N LEU A 202 2.67 2.18 -10.84
CA LEU A 202 3.68 1.17 -11.26
C LEU A 202 3.17 -0.27 -11.22
N ASN A 203 1.91 -0.42 -10.85
CA ASN A 203 1.10 -1.63 -10.90
C ASN A 203 -0.30 -1.19 -11.33
N LEU A 204 -0.81 -1.75 -12.43
CA LEU A 204 -2.04 -1.25 -13.04
C LEU A 204 -3.29 -1.89 -12.44
N GLU A 205 -4.30 -1.06 -12.23
CA GLU A 205 -5.62 -1.48 -11.76
C GLU A 205 -6.72 -0.88 -12.63
N PRO A 206 -7.57 -1.73 -13.24
CA PRO A 206 -8.60 -1.27 -14.17
C PRO A 206 -9.53 -0.18 -13.60
N PHE A 207 -9.88 -0.23 -12.32
CA PHE A 207 -10.80 0.75 -11.73
C PHE A 207 -10.16 2.13 -11.50
N MET A 208 -8.83 2.18 -11.38
CA MET A 208 -8.11 3.45 -11.20
C MET A 208 -7.81 4.12 -12.54
N THR A 209 -7.43 3.32 -13.53
CA THR A 209 -7.02 3.78 -14.87
C THR A 209 -7.81 3.06 -15.96
N PRO A 210 -9.16 3.18 -15.97
CA PRO A 210 -10.01 2.45 -16.91
C PRO A 210 -9.71 2.76 -18.37
N SER A 211 -9.13 3.93 -18.69
CA SER A 211 -8.71 4.26 -20.06
C SER A 211 -7.72 3.25 -20.66
N LEU A 212 -6.86 2.65 -19.83
CA LEU A 212 -5.91 1.61 -20.24
C LEU A 212 -6.57 0.25 -20.49
N PHE A 213 -7.83 0.09 -20.09
CA PHE A 213 -8.60 -1.15 -20.14
C PHE A 213 -9.89 -1.02 -20.96
N ASP A 214 -10.08 0.09 -21.67
CA ASP A 214 -11.27 0.38 -22.49
C ASP A 214 -11.25 -0.43 -23.81
N TYR A 215 -11.41 -1.74 -23.66
CA TYR A 215 -11.46 -2.72 -24.73
C TYR A 215 -12.79 -3.48 -24.70
N SER A 216 -13.16 -4.10 -25.82
CA SER A 216 -14.30 -5.03 -25.83
C SER A 216 -14.08 -6.14 -24.81
N THR A 217 -15.12 -6.43 -24.01
CA THR A 217 -15.12 -7.47 -22.97
C THR A 217 -14.76 -8.86 -23.53
N ASP A 218 -15.07 -9.12 -24.80
CA ASP A 218 -14.76 -10.37 -25.51
C ASP A 218 -13.25 -10.65 -25.62
N LEU A 219 -12.40 -9.63 -25.45
CA LEU A 219 -10.94 -9.77 -25.45
C LEU A 219 -10.40 -10.27 -24.11
N GLY A 220 -11.20 -10.25 -23.04
CA GLY A 220 -10.82 -10.76 -21.72
C GLY A 220 -9.64 -10.01 -21.07
N ILE A 221 -9.50 -8.71 -21.36
CA ILE A 221 -8.45 -7.85 -20.80
C ILE A 221 -8.92 -7.34 -19.43
N ASN A 222 -8.38 -7.91 -18.36
CA ASN A 222 -8.85 -7.68 -16.98
C ASN A 222 -7.74 -7.26 -16.01
N ASP A 223 -6.49 -7.35 -16.43
CA ASP A 223 -5.29 -7.13 -15.61
C ASP A 223 -4.09 -6.77 -16.50
N GLU A 224 -2.97 -6.36 -15.89
CA GLU A 224 -1.75 -5.98 -16.62
C GLU A 224 -1.20 -7.15 -17.47
N TYR A 225 -1.31 -8.40 -17.00
CA TYR A 225 -0.90 -9.58 -17.74
C TYR A 225 -1.63 -9.71 -19.09
N THR A 226 -2.96 -9.65 -19.07
CA THR A 226 -3.80 -9.80 -20.26
C THR A 226 -3.70 -8.58 -21.18
N LEU A 227 -3.56 -7.37 -20.63
CA LEU A 227 -3.30 -6.14 -21.38
C LEU A 227 -1.99 -6.25 -22.17
N LEU A 228 -0.89 -6.60 -21.52
CA LEU A 228 0.41 -6.68 -22.18
C LEU A 228 0.51 -7.85 -23.17
N LYS A 229 -0.22 -8.94 -22.92
CA LYS A 229 -0.36 -10.03 -23.89
C LYS A 229 -1.11 -9.57 -25.15
N HIS A 230 -2.11 -8.71 -25.01
CA HIS A 230 -2.85 -8.13 -26.12
C HIS A 230 -2.00 -7.13 -26.92
N LEU A 231 -1.32 -6.21 -26.23
CA LEU A 231 -0.52 -5.15 -26.86
C LEU A 231 0.77 -5.67 -27.49
N GLY A 232 1.38 -6.71 -26.92
CA GLY A 232 2.73 -7.14 -27.27
C GLY A 232 3.82 -6.22 -26.68
N PRO A 233 5.10 -6.61 -26.77
CA PRO A 233 6.16 -5.99 -25.99
C PRO A 233 6.50 -4.56 -26.40
N GLU A 234 6.46 -4.23 -27.70
CA GLU A 234 6.77 -2.88 -28.19
C GLU A 234 5.69 -1.88 -27.80
N LYS A 235 4.42 -2.19 -28.14
CA LYS A 235 3.30 -1.29 -27.82
C LYS A 235 3.03 -1.26 -26.31
N GLY A 236 3.17 -2.39 -25.62
CA GLY A 236 3.08 -2.46 -24.16
C GLY A 236 4.09 -1.55 -23.49
N ARG A 237 5.35 -1.54 -23.96
CA ARG A 237 6.38 -0.61 -23.44
C ARG A 237 5.98 0.85 -23.66
N GLU A 238 5.55 1.20 -24.87
CA GLU A 238 5.13 2.57 -25.21
C GLU A 238 3.98 3.04 -24.30
N VAL A 239 2.94 2.22 -24.14
CA VAL A 239 1.76 2.53 -23.31
C VAL A 239 2.15 2.67 -21.83
N LEU A 240 2.91 1.71 -21.29
CA LEU A 240 3.33 1.76 -19.89
C LEU A 240 4.25 2.95 -19.60
N GLU A 241 5.16 3.26 -20.51
CA GLU A 241 6.09 4.37 -20.31
C GLU A 241 5.40 5.74 -20.39
N GLN A 242 4.44 5.88 -21.30
CA GLN A 242 3.57 7.05 -21.35
C GLN A 242 2.76 7.19 -20.05
N HIS A 243 2.20 6.08 -19.57
CA HIS A 243 1.46 6.05 -18.30
C HIS A 243 2.34 6.44 -17.12
N TYR A 244 3.47 5.77 -16.93
CA TYR A 244 4.36 6.01 -15.79
C TYR A 244 4.96 7.43 -15.78
N SER A 245 5.12 8.07 -16.95
CA SER A 245 5.64 9.43 -17.05
C SER A 245 4.60 10.53 -16.82
N THR A 246 3.30 10.21 -16.94
CA THR A 246 2.24 11.24 -16.90
C THR A 246 1.18 11.02 -15.83
N PHE A 247 0.95 9.78 -15.40
CA PHE A 247 -0.06 9.48 -14.40
C PHE A 247 0.36 9.99 -13.03
N ILE A 248 1.55 9.68 -12.51
CA ILE A 248 2.07 10.30 -11.28
C ILE A 248 3.34 11.09 -11.60
N THR A 249 3.39 12.34 -11.16
CA THR A 249 4.42 13.32 -11.48
C THR A 249 5.04 13.93 -10.21
N GLU A 250 6.10 14.74 -10.33
CA GLU A 250 6.64 15.47 -9.18
C GLU A 250 5.56 16.37 -8.53
N ASP A 251 4.72 17.02 -9.34
CA ASP A 251 3.65 17.90 -8.85
C ASP A 251 2.68 17.16 -7.93
N ASP A 252 2.45 15.86 -8.17
CA ASP A 252 1.66 15.02 -7.27
C ASP A 252 2.35 14.87 -5.90
N PHE A 253 3.66 14.61 -5.84
CA PHE A 253 4.40 14.53 -4.57
C PHE A 253 4.43 15.88 -3.84
N ALA A 254 4.56 16.99 -4.58
CA ALA A 254 4.44 18.33 -4.01
C ALA A 254 3.06 18.57 -3.40
N ALA A 255 2.00 18.19 -4.12
CA ALA A 255 0.62 18.33 -3.67
C ALA A 255 0.29 17.41 -2.48
N ILE A 256 0.83 16.20 -2.44
CA ILE A 256 0.72 15.28 -1.30
C ILE A 256 1.27 15.94 -0.04
N ALA A 257 2.50 16.47 -0.09
CA ALA A 257 3.09 17.18 1.04
C ALA A 257 2.30 18.43 1.43
N ALA A 258 1.80 19.19 0.44
CA ALA A 258 0.98 20.38 0.66
C ALA A 258 -0.39 20.07 1.30
N ALA A 259 -0.94 18.86 1.09
CA ALA A 259 -2.13 18.36 1.76
C ALA A 259 -1.88 17.92 3.21
N GLY A 260 -0.68 18.17 3.75
CA GLY A 260 -0.32 17.85 5.13
C GLY A 260 -0.03 16.36 5.37
N LEU A 261 0.14 15.58 4.31
CA LEU A 261 0.56 14.18 4.37
C LEU A 261 2.08 14.10 4.57
N ASP A 262 2.55 12.99 5.12
CA ASP A 262 3.95 12.79 5.51
C ASP A 262 4.59 11.51 4.98
N HIS A 263 3.76 10.57 4.50
CA HIS A 263 4.22 9.32 3.90
C HIS A 263 3.55 9.05 2.55
N VAL A 264 4.23 8.25 1.73
CA VAL A 264 3.72 7.70 0.47
C VAL A 264 4.01 6.21 0.42
N ARG A 265 2.98 5.40 0.15
CA ARG A 265 3.14 3.99 -0.20
C ARG A 265 3.20 3.88 -1.72
N ILE A 266 4.24 3.23 -2.23
CA ILE A 266 4.49 3.04 -3.67
C ILE A 266 4.36 1.55 -4.00
N PRO A 267 3.19 1.11 -4.49
CA PRO A 267 3.01 -0.22 -5.06
C PRO A 267 3.88 -0.41 -6.30
N PHE A 268 4.61 -1.53 -6.37
CA PHE A 268 5.31 -1.97 -7.57
C PHE A 268 5.36 -3.51 -7.58
N SER A 269 5.59 -4.11 -8.74
CA SER A 269 5.56 -5.57 -8.86
C SER A 269 6.90 -6.14 -9.30
N TYR A 270 7.03 -7.47 -9.21
CA TYR A 270 8.31 -8.15 -9.45
C TYR A 270 8.92 -7.88 -10.83
N TRP A 271 8.11 -7.58 -11.85
CA TRP A 271 8.58 -7.23 -13.19
C TRP A 271 9.36 -5.92 -13.26
N ALA A 272 9.37 -5.12 -12.20
CA ALA A 272 10.36 -4.05 -12.03
C ALA A 272 11.79 -4.62 -12.11
N VAL A 273 12.06 -5.79 -11.55
CA VAL A 273 13.44 -6.32 -11.42
C VAL A 273 13.67 -7.65 -12.14
N ALA A 274 12.64 -8.45 -12.38
CA ALA A 274 12.77 -9.77 -13.00
C ALA A 274 11.53 -10.16 -13.81
N THR A 275 11.72 -10.88 -14.91
CA THR A 275 10.65 -11.56 -15.64
C THR A 275 11.04 -13.02 -15.87
N TYR A 276 10.05 -13.88 -16.05
CA TYR A 276 10.23 -15.31 -16.26
C TYR A 276 9.67 -15.74 -17.62
N GLU A 277 10.02 -16.96 -18.05
CA GLU A 277 9.49 -17.53 -19.29
C GLU A 277 7.95 -17.54 -19.28
N GLY A 278 7.35 -16.97 -20.33
CA GLY A 278 5.90 -16.83 -20.48
C GLY A 278 5.29 -15.56 -19.86
N ASP A 279 6.09 -14.70 -19.22
CA ASP A 279 5.63 -13.39 -18.77
C ASP A 279 5.48 -12.42 -19.95
N PRO A 280 4.35 -11.70 -20.07
CA PRO A 280 4.17 -10.61 -21.04
C PRO A 280 4.71 -9.27 -20.50
N TYR A 281 5.12 -9.22 -19.23
CA TYR A 281 5.54 -7.99 -18.56
C TYR A 281 6.82 -7.38 -19.14
N ILE A 282 6.93 -6.05 -19.06
CA ILE A 282 8.10 -5.32 -19.57
C ILE A 282 9.10 -5.09 -18.44
N LYS A 283 10.17 -5.89 -18.43
CA LYS A 283 11.22 -5.82 -17.40
C LYS A 283 11.84 -4.42 -17.30
N GLY A 284 11.94 -3.90 -16.08
CA GLY A 284 12.83 -2.76 -15.77
C GLY A 284 12.30 -1.37 -16.10
N VAL A 285 11.14 -1.25 -16.75
CA VAL A 285 10.55 0.06 -17.05
C VAL A 285 10.04 0.71 -15.76
N SER A 286 9.19 0.02 -14.98
CA SER A 286 8.69 0.54 -13.71
C SER A 286 9.80 0.79 -12.66
N TRP A 287 10.91 0.06 -12.73
CA TRP A 287 12.04 0.22 -11.81
C TRP A 287 12.61 1.64 -11.79
N ARG A 288 12.89 2.23 -12.96
CA ARG A 288 13.46 3.59 -12.99
C ARG A 288 12.46 4.64 -12.51
N TYR A 289 11.16 4.44 -12.74
CA TYR A 289 10.12 5.34 -12.23
C TYR A 289 9.92 5.18 -10.71
N LEU A 290 10.06 3.97 -10.16
CA LEU A 290 10.12 3.76 -8.71
C LEU A 290 11.26 4.58 -8.09
N LEU A 291 12.47 4.48 -8.65
CA LEU A 291 13.61 5.26 -8.16
C LEU A 291 13.36 6.77 -8.26
N ARG A 292 12.77 7.24 -9.37
CA ARG A 292 12.40 8.64 -9.55
C ARG A 292 11.35 9.11 -8.53
N GLY A 293 10.32 8.31 -8.28
CA GLY A 293 9.31 8.60 -7.26
C GLY A 293 9.90 8.72 -5.85
N ILE A 294 10.90 7.91 -5.51
CA ILE A 294 11.63 8.03 -4.24
C ILE A 294 12.43 9.34 -4.18
N GLU A 295 13.01 9.79 -5.29
CA GLU A 295 13.69 11.10 -5.34
C GLU A 295 12.71 12.27 -5.20
N TRP A 296 11.52 12.19 -5.80
CA TRP A 296 10.45 13.18 -5.60
C TRP A 296 9.96 13.18 -4.14
N ALA A 297 9.74 12.01 -3.54
CA ALA A 297 9.41 11.89 -2.12
C ALA A 297 10.48 12.57 -1.25
N ARG A 298 11.76 12.29 -1.51
CA ARG A 298 12.89 12.93 -0.81
C ARG A 298 12.87 14.45 -0.95
N LYS A 299 12.69 14.95 -2.17
CA LYS A 299 12.65 16.39 -2.48
C LYS A 299 11.57 17.11 -1.68
N HIS A 300 10.43 16.48 -1.48
CA HIS A 300 9.30 17.00 -0.71
C HIS A 300 9.25 16.52 0.74
N GLY A 301 10.29 15.84 1.24
CA GLY A 301 10.37 15.41 2.64
C GLY A 301 9.38 14.31 3.05
N LEU A 302 8.78 13.61 2.08
CA LEU A 302 7.88 12.48 2.27
C LEU A 302 8.67 11.20 2.51
N ARG A 303 8.25 10.40 3.51
CA ARG A 303 8.81 9.07 3.77
C ARG A 303 8.10 8.01 2.94
N VAL A 304 8.84 7.00 2.49
CA VAL A 304 8.37 5.99 1.55
C VAL A 304 8.12 4.67 2.25
N LYS A 305 6.96 4.07 1.98
CA LYS A 305 6.69 2.64 2.12
C LYS A 305 6.82 1.98 0.74
N LEU A 306 7.85 1.17 0.57
CA LEU A 306 7.95 0.27 -0.58
C LEU A 306 6.91 -0.83 -0.40
N ASP A 307 6.21 -1.20 -1.48
CA ASP A 307 5.23 -2.27 -1.43
C ASP A 307 5.36 -3.18 -2.64
N LEU A 308 5.86 -4.41 -2.40
CA LEU A 308 5.94 -5.44 -3.43
C LEU A 308 4.53 -6.02 -3.67
N HIS A 309 3.81 -5.36 -4.56
CA HIS A 309 2.38 -5.49 -4.76
C HIS A 309 1.99 -6.71 -5.61
N GLY A 310 2.92 -7.23 -6.42
CA GLY A 310 2.71 -8.43 -7.23
C GLY A 310 3.91 -9.37 -7.17
N LEU A 311 3.67 -10.62 -6.75
CA LEU A 311 4.67 -11.69 -6.72
C LEU A 311 4.54 -12.66 -7.91
N PRO A 312 5.63 -13.37 -8.27
CA PRO A 312 5.58 -14.43 -9.27
C PRO A 312 4.55 -15.49 -8.87
N GLY A 313 3.65 -15.82 -9.79
CA GLY A 313 2.58 -16.79 -9.57
C GLY A 313 1.30 -16.24 -8.93
N SER A 314 1.25 -14.94 -8.64
CA SER A 314 0.20 -14.23 -7.90
C SER A 314 -0.02 -14.77 -6.48
N GLN A 315 -0.09 -13.85 -5.52
CA GLN A 315 -0.33 -14.17 -4.12
C GLN A 315 -1.81 -14.18 -3.73
N ASN A 316 -2.72 -13.67 -4.56
CA ASN A 316 -4.16 -13.57 -4.24
C ASN A 316 -5.12 -13.85 -5.39
N GLY A 317 -4.63 -13.94 -6.63
CA GLY A 317 -5.45 -14.22 -7.80
C GLY A 317 -6.29 -13.04 -8.26
N TRP A 318 -5.98 -11.83 -7.81
CA TRP A 318 -6.68 -10.60 -8.18
C TRP A 318 -5.89 -9.78 -9.21
N ASN A 319 -6.59 -8.89 -9.91
CA ASN A 319 -6.03 -8.04 -10.97
C ASN A 319 -4.83 -7.22 -10.51
N HIS A 320 -4.88 -6.64 -9.31
CA HIS A 320 -3.81 -5.81 -8.75
C HIS A 320 -2.55 -6.63 -8.39
N SER A 321 -2.61 -7.95 -8.26
CA SER A 321 -1.37 -8.76 -8.21
C SER A 321 -0.64 -8.86 -9.57
N GLY A 322 -1.23 -8.27 -10.62
CA GLY A 322 -0.78 -8.30 -12.02
C GLY A 322 -1.49 -9.35 -12.87
N ARG A 323 -2.04 -10.40 -12.24
CA ARG A 323 -2.66 -11.52 -12.93
C ARG A 323 -3.80 -12.14 -12.11
N ALA A 324 -5.01 -11.93 -12.57
CA ALA A 324 -6.20 -12.57 -12.01
C ALA A 324 -6.23 -14.08 -12.33
N GLY A 325 -6.86 -14.85 -11.43
CA GLY A 325 -7.07 -16.29 -11.59
C GLY A 325 -6.28 -17.13 -10.59
N ASN A 326 -5.69 -18.24 -11.04
CA ASN A 326 -5.11 -19.23 -10.15
C ASN A 326 -3.86 -18.70 -9.42
N ILE A 327 -3.91 -18.77 -8.09
CA ILE A 327 -2.77 -18.56 -7.21
C ILE A 327 -1.83 -19.77 -7.35
N THR A 328 -0.56 -19.50 -7.66
CA THR A 328 0.49 -20.51 -7.75
C THR A 328 1.72 -20.16 -6.91
N TRP A 329 1.58 -19.19 -6.01
CA TRP A 329 2.56 -18.84 -4.99
C TRP A 329 2.12 -19.45 -3.65
N LEU A 330 3.03 -20.19 -3.01
CA LEU A 330 2.82 -20.90 -1.72
C LEU A 330 1.69 -21.94 -1.63
N LEU A 331 0.85 -22.12 -2.66
CA LEU A 331 -0.25 -23.09 -2.59
C LEU A 331 0.16 -24.54 -2.89
N ASN A 332 -0.41 -25.46 -2.10
CA ASN A 332 -0.47 -26.91 -2.38
C ASN A 332 0.87 -27.65 -2.52
N GLY A 333 1.99 -27.06 -2.09
CA GLY A 333 3.31 -27.71 -2.14
C GLY A 333 3.73 -28.19 -3.53
N THR A 334 3.11 -27.66 -4.59
CA THR A 334 3.40 -28.06 -5.97
C THR A 334 4.79 -27.57 -6.38
N GLU A 335 5.35 -28.17 -7.44
CA GLU A 335 6.61 -27.70 -8.01
C GLU A 335 6.53 -26.21 -8.42
N SER A 336 5.38 -25.79 -8.97
CA SER A 336 5.13 -24.38 -9.30
C SER A 336 5.14 -23.48 -8.07
N ALA A 337 4.53 -23.91 -6.95
CA ALA A 337 4.52 -23.14 -5.71
C ALA A 337 5.90 -23.02 -5.08
N MET A 338 6.69 -24.10 -5.08
CA MET A 338 8.07 -24.06 -4.60
C MET A 338 8.97 -23.17 -5.48
N LEU A 339 8.77 -23.22 -6.79
CA LEU A 339 9.49 -22.36 -7.74
C LEU A 339 9.13 -20.89 -7.52
N ASN A 340 7.85 -20.55 -7.41
CA ASN A 340 7.39 -19.18 -7.20
C ASN A 340 7.77 -18.65 -5.81
N ARG A 341 7.77 -19.50 -4.77
CA ARG A 341 8.35 -19.17 -3.46
C ARG A 341 9.81 -18.76 -3.62
N LYS A 342 10.64 -19.60 -4.25
CA LYS A 342 12.06 -19.30 -4.46
C LYS A 342 12.24 -17.99 -5.23
N ARG A 343 11.47 -17.79 -6.30
CA ARG A 343 11.50 -16.56 -7.10
C ARG A 343 11.19 -15.32 -6.26
N SER A 344 10.15 -15.35 -5.43
CA SER A 344 9.81 -14.23 -4.54
C SER A 344 10.94 -13.89 -3.55
N LEU A 345 11.62 -14.89 -2.98
CA LEU A 345 12.75 -14.69 -2.08
C LEU A 345 14.00 -14.17 -2.83
N ASP A 346 14.25 -14.64 -4.06
CA ASP A 346 15.33 -14.13 -4.92
C ASP A 346 15.10 -12.65 -5.31
N ILE A 347 13.84 -12.24 -5.47
CA ILE A 347 13.46 -10.83 -5.69
C ILE A 347 13.77 -10.00 -4.45
N HIS A 348 13.37 -10.46 -3.26
CA HIS A 348 13.72 -9.77 -2.01
C HIS A 348 15.23 -9.66 -1.82
N LYS A 349 16.01 -10.68 -2.18
CA LYS A 349 17.47 -10.63 -2.10
C LYS A 349 18.08 -9.53 -2.98
N GLN A 350 17.54 -9.30 -4.18
CA GLN A 350 18.01 -8.23 -5.07
C GLN A 350 17.59 -6.85 -4.54
N LEU A 351 16.31 -6.70 -4.20
CA LEU A 351 15.74 -5.45 -3.71
C LEU A 351 16.37 -5.01 -2.38
N SER A 352 16.52 -5.92 -1.41
CA SER A 352 17.08 -5.58 -0.10
C SER A 352 18.53 -5.17 -0.18
N ALA A 353 19.35 -5.84 -1.01
CA ALA A 353 20.73 -5.42 -1.26
C ALA A 353 20.79 -3.99 -1.84
N PHE A 354 19.85 -3.63 -2.72
CA PHE A 354 19.78 -2.29 -3.29
C PHE A 354 19.28 -1.24 -2.28
N PHE A 355 18.21 -1.52 -1.55
CA PHE A 355 17.61 -0.55 -0.61
C PHE A 355 18.32 -0.47 0.75
N ALA A 356 19.24 -1.38 1.06
CA ALA A 356 20.14 -1.27 2.21
C ALA A 356 21.24 -0.19 2.04
N GLN A 357 21.37 0.42 0.86
CA GLN A 357 22.31 1.52 0.62
C GLN A 357 21.99 2.73 1.50
N GLU A 358 23.04 3.41 1.98
CA GLU A 358 22.97 4.61 2.82
C GLU A 358 21.97 5.67 2.33
N ARG A 359 21.90 5.89 1.00
CA ARG A 359 21.00 6.87 0.39
C ARG A 359 19.52 6.67 0.72
N TYR A 360 19.10 5.44 1.00
CA TYR A 360 17.69 5.12 1.23
C TYR A 360 17.32 5.12 2.71
N ARG A 361 18.30 5.09 3.61
CA ARG A 361 18.11 4.91 5.06
C ARG A 361 17.11 5.89 5.69
N ASN A 362 17.09 7.13 5.20
CA ASN A 362 16.26 8.20 5.77
C ASN A 362 14.94 8.42 5.03
N VAL A 363 14.84 7.99 3.77
CA VAL A 363 13.64 8.20 2.94
C VAL A 363 12.75 6.96 2.89
N VAL A 364 13.32 5.75 2.82
CA VAL A 364 12.56 4.50 2.85
C VAL A 364 12.37 4.11 4.30
N ALA A 365 11.20 4.43 4.86
CA ALA A 365 10.85 4.11 6.24
C ALA A 365 10.38 2.66 6.36
N PHE A 366 9.66 2.15 5.35
CA PHE A 366 9.02 0.84 5.38
C PHE A 366 9.34 0.01 4.14
N TYR A 367 9.63 -1.27 4.36
CA TYR A 367 9.84 -2.27 3.32
C TYR A 367 8.71 -3.31 3.37
N GLY A 368 7.75 -3.21 2.46
CA GLY A 368 6.66 -4.16 2.29
C GLY A 368 7.11 -5.45 1.64
N LEU A 369 6.89 -6.58 2.32
CA LEU A 369 7.28 -7.90 1.84
C LEU A 369 6.34 -8.40 0.75
N VAL A 370 5.03 -8.32 0.98
CA VAL A 370 4.01 -8.77 0.02
C VAL A 370 2.67 -8.10 0.32
N ASN A 371 2.00 -7.63 -0.72
CA ASN A 371 0.63 -7.12 -0.63
C ASN A 371 -0.40 -8.27 -0.57
N GLU A 372 -1.34 -8.20 0.37
CA GLU A 372 -2.58 -9.00 0.42
C GLU A 372 -2.46 -10.46 -0.06
N PRO A 373 -1.64 -11.33 0.56
CA PRO A 373 -1.66 -12.75 0.23
C PRO A 373 -3.03 -13.35 0.58
N GLY A 374 -3.64 -14.06 -0.37
CA GLY A 374 -5.01 -14.55 -0.26
C GLY A 374 -5.25 -15.47 0.95
N ALA A 375 -6.46 -15.46 1.48
CA ALA A 375 -6.87 -16.25 2.64
C ALA A 375 -6.73 -17.77 2.40
N SER A 376 -6.72 -18.21 1.12
CA SER A 376 -6.50 -19.60 0.73
C SER A 376 -5.09 -20.11 1.00
N ILE A 377 -4.10 -19.23 1.19
CA ILE A 377 -2.72 -19.62 1.52
C ILE A 377 -2.68 -20.12 2.98
N PRO A 378 -2.06 -21.27 3.28
CA PRO A 378 -1.92 -21.72 4.66
C PRO A 378 -1.13 -20.71 5.50
N THR A 379 -1.66 -20.34 6.67
CA THR A 379 -1.02 -19.35 7.56
C THR A 379 0.40 -19.76 7.94
N ASP A 380 0.65 -21.05 8.19
CA ASP A 380 1.99 -21.55 8.55
C ASP A 380 3.00 -21.37 7.41
N ASP A 381 2.58 -21.57 6.16
CA ASP A 381 3.44 -21.38 4.98
C ASP A 381 3.78 -19.90 4.78
N LEU A 382 2.79 -19.02 5.00
CA LEU A 382 2.96 -17.58 4.94
C LEU A 382 3.88 -17.08 6.07
N VAL A 383 3.67 -17.53 7.31
CA VAL A 383 4.56 -17.20 8.45
C VAL A 383 5.99 -17.66 8.18
N SER A 384 6.16 -18.90 7.70
CA SER A 384 7.47 -19.45 7.32
C SER A 384 8.15 -18.61 6.23
N TRP A 385 7.38 -18.21 5.20
CA TRP A 385 7.88 -17.31 4.16
C TRP A 385 8.27 -15.94 4.70
N THR A 386 7.42 -15.31 5.51
CA THR A 386 7.66 -13.99 6.09
C THR A 386 8.91 -13.97 6.95
N LYS A 387 9.15 -15.00 7.78
CA LYS A 387 10.39 -15.12 8.58
C LYS A 387 11.63 -15.22 7.69
N GLU A 388 11.56 -15.99 6.60
CA GLU A 388 12.67 -16.14 5.65
C GLU A 388 12.94 -14.84 4.89
N ALA A 389 11.89 -14.18 4.37
CA ALA A 389 12.00 -12.89 3.70
C ALA A 389 12.55 -11.81 4.65
N TYR A 390 12.07 -11.79 5.89
CA TYR A 390 12.58 -10.89 6.93
C TYR A 390 14.09 -11.03 7.13
N ASN A 391 14.56 -12.28 7.25
CA ASN A 391 15.98 -12.57 7.44
C ASN A 391 16.82 -12.18 6.22
N ILE A 392 16.30 -12.32 5.00
CA ILE A 392 16.97 -11.86 3.77
C ILE A 392 17.13 -10.34 3.76
N VAL A 393 16.08 -9.61 4.15
CA VAL A 393 16.08 -8.14 4.14
C VAL A 393 16.97 -7.59 5.25
N SER A 394 16.80 -8.06 6.49
CA SER A 394 17.66 -7.68 7.62
C SER A 394 19.12 -8.08 7.39
N GLY A 395 19.36 -9.27 6.84
CA GLY A 395 20.70 -9.76 6.53
C GLY A 395 21.44 -8.98 5.45
N ALA A 396 20.71 -8.25 4.59
CA ALA A 396 21.30 -7.32 3.62
C ALA A 396 21.73 -5.98 4.26
N GLY A 397 21.39 -5.74 5.53
CA GLY A 397 21.69 -4.49 6.24
C GLY A 397 20.60 -3.42 6.12
N TYR A 398 19.39 -3.77 5.67
CA TYR A 398 18.27 -2.84 5.73
C TYR A 398 17.86 -2.61 7.19
N THR A 399 17.75 -1.35 7.59
CA THR A 399 17.51 -0.96 9.00
C THR A 399 16.13 -0.37 9.26
N GLY A 400 15.32 -0.13 8.21
CA GLY A 400 13.95 0.35 8.36
C GLY A 400 13.02 -0.77 8.83
N THR A 401 11.77 -0.42 9.12
CA THR A 401 10.75 -1.41 9.49
C THR A 401 10.36 -2.23 8.27
N GLN A 402 10.28 -3.55 8.42
CA GLN A 402 9.72 -4.45 7.43
C GLN A 402 8.23 -4.63 7.69
N VAL A 403 7.45 -4.84 6.64
CA VAL A 403 5.99 -4.83 6.73
C VAL A 403 5.43 -6.10 6.09
N TYR A 404 4.57 -6.81 6.80
CA TYR A 404 3.85 -7.98 6.30
C TYR A 404 2.35 -7.73 6.32
N SER A 405 1.63 -8.23 5.32
CA SER A 405 0.17 -8.11 5.27
C SER A 405 -0.52 -9.09 6.23
N ASP A 406 -1.68 -8.69 6.76
CA ASP A 406 -2.61 -9.56 7.49
C ASP A 406 -3.13 -10.76 6.67
N GLY A 407 -2.92 -10.73 5.35
CA GLY A 407 -3.31 -11.77 4.41
C GLY A 407 -4.82 -12.01 4.36
N ILE A 408 -5.63 -10.96 4.51
CA ILE A 408 -7.09 -11.04 4.46
C ILE A 408 -7.61 -11.94 5.60
N ARG A 409 -6.97 -11.85 6.76
CA ARG A 409 -7.36 -12.54 8.01
C ARG A 409 -7.57 -11.50 9.09
N ASP A 410 -8.32 -11.89 10.11
CA ASP A 410 -8.39 -11.10 11.35
C ASP A 410 -6.98 -10.89 11.90
N VAL A 411 -6.64 -9.64 12.21
CA VAL A 411 -5.31 -9.24 12.69
C VAL A 411 -4.89 -10.03 13.93
N ASN A 412 -5.81 -10.36 14.84
CA ASN A 412 -5.50 -11.12 16.04
C ASN A 412 -5.09 -12.57 15.75
N SER A 413 -5.33 -13.08 14.53
CA SER A 413 -4.81 -14.39 14.08
C SER A 413 -3.28 -14.43 14.06
N TRP A 414 -2.62 -13.27 14.07
CA TRP A 414 -1.17 -13.13 14.06
C TRP A 414 -0.53 -13.01 15.46
N SER A 415 -1.36 -12.95 16.51
CA SER A 415 -0.91 -12.86 17.90
C SER A 415 0.08 -13.98 18.23
N GLY A 416 1.25 -13.62 18.75
CA GLY A 416 2.29 -14.57 19.17
C GLY A 416 3.15 -15.16 18.04
N LEU A 417 2.83 -14.94 16.76
CA LEU A 417 3.55 -15.60 15.65
C LEU A 417 4.91 -14.95 15.31
N PHE A 418 5.06 -13.67 15.65
CA PHE A 418 6.25 -12.84 15.43
C PHE A 418 6.73 -12.15 16.72
N GLU A 419 6.67 -12.85 17.86
CA GLU A 419 7.27 -12.35 19.10
C GLU A 419 8.79 -12.12 18.95
N GLY A 420 9.28 -11.04 19.56
CA GLY A 420 10.71 -10.70 19.58
C GLY A 420 11.21 -9.84 18.42
N TYR A 421 10.37 -9.51 17.43
CA TYR A 421 10.74 -8.61 16.33
C TYR A 421 10.60 -7.13 16.73
N GLY A 422 9.66 -6.79 17.61
CA GLY A 422 9.40 -5.40 18.00
C GLY A 422 9.10 -4.51 16.78
N ASP A 423 9.55 -3.25 16.82
CA ASP A 423 9.29 -2.25 15.77
C ASP A 423 9.99 -2.54 14.42
N SER A 424 10.83 -3.59 14.35
CA SER A 424 11.49 -3.98 13.10
C SER A 424 10.58 -4.73 12.13
N LEU A 425 9.44 -5.27 12.60
CA LEU A 425 8.44 -5.94 11.79
C LEU A 425 7.03 -5.47 12.20
N SER A 426 6.29 -4.91 11.25
CA SER A 426 4.93 -4.40 11.48
C SER A 426 3.91 -5.11 10.58
N ILE A 427 2.70 -5.30 11.09
CA ILE A 427 1.57 -5.80 10.32
C ILE A 427 0.84 -4.66 9.60
N ASP A 428 0.45 -4.94 8.38
CA ASP A 428 -0.33 -4.07 7.51
C ASP A 428 -1.72 -4.66 7.31
N THR A 429 -2.75 -3.91 7.72
CA THR A 429 -4.14 -4.30 7.53
C THR A 429 -4.86 -3.35 6.60
N HIS A 430 -5.79 -3.87 5.82
CA HIS A 430 -6.58 -3.10 4.86
C HIS A 430 -8.03 -3.10 5.28
N ILE A 431 -8.63 -1.92 5.40
CA ILE A 431 -9.93 -1.75 6.04
C ILE A 431 -10.89 -1.06 5.06
N TYR A 432 -11.94 -1.80 4.68
CA TYR A 432 -13.00 -1.33 3.81
C TYR A 432 -14.36 -1.76 4.36
N ILE A 433 -15.40 -0.93 4.16
CA ILE A 433 -16.76 -1.19 4.64
C ILE A 433 -17.69 -1.77 3.55
N ILE A 434 -17.18 -1.97 2.33
CA ILE A 434 -18.01 -2.18 1.13
C ILE A 434 -18.01 -3.61 0.59
N PHE A 435 -17.11 -4.48 1.06
CA PHE A 435 -16.91 -5.81 0.47
C PHE A 435 -17.64 -6.95 1.19
N THR A 436 -18.36 -6.67 2.27
CA THR A 436 -19.20 -7.66 2.95
C THR A 436 -20.60 -7.11 3.14
N GLN A 437 -21.61 -7.97 3.00
CA GLN A 437 -23.02 -7.57 3.11
C GLN A 437 -23.33 -6.90 4.46
N PRO A 438 -22.89 -7.41 5.63
CA PRO A 438 -23.20 -6.76 6.91
C PRO A 438 -22.61 -5.35 7.06
N LEU A 439 -21.46 -5.08 6.43
CA LEU A 439 -20.81 -3.78 6.46
C LEU A 439 -21.42 -2.81 5.45
N LEU A 440 -21.66 -3.29 4.22
CA LEU A 440 -22.23 -2.49 3.14
C LEU A 440 -23.63 -1.97 3.50
N ASN A 441 -24.39 -2.78 4.25
CA ASN A 441 -25.77 -2.51 4.66
C ASN A 441 -25.92 -1.48 5.78
N LYS A 442 -24.82 -1.06 6.40
CA LYS A 442 -24.86 -0.04 7.45
C LYS A 442 -25.38 1.27 6.89
N THR A 443 -26.25 1.92 7.65
CA THR A 443 -26.60 3.32 7.41
C THR A 443 -25.36 4.21 7.52
N ARG A 444 -25.41 5.41 6.93
CA ARG A 444 -24.36 6.43 7.06
C ARG A 444 -23.98 6.70 8.51
N ALA A 445 -24.97 6.84 9.39
CA ALA A 445 -24.73 7.05 10.82
C ALA A 445 -24.05 5.82 11.47
N GLU A 446 -24.49 4.61 11.15
CA GLU A 446 -23.85 3.38 11.64
C GLU A 446 -22.44 3.19 11.09
N LYS A 447 -22.13 3.64 9.88
CA LYS A 447 -20.76 3.61 9.32
C LYS A 447 -19.82 4.52 10.11
N VAL A 448 -20.27 5.73 10.45
CA VAL A 448 -19.51 6.67 11.29
C VAL A 448 -19.33 6.11 12.71
N ASP A 449 -20.41 5.63 13.33
CA ASP A 449 -20.37 5.04 14.67
C ASP A 449 -19.45 3.81 14.72
N PHE A 450 -19.51 2.95 13.72
CA PHE A 450 -18.66 1.76 13.61
C PHE A 450 -17.17 2.12 13.51
N ALA A 451 -16.83 3.19 12.79
CA ALA A 451 -15.47 3.69 12.74
C ALA A 451 -15.03 4.25 14.10
N CYS A 452 -15.83 5.11 14.71
CA CYS A 452 -15.50 5.73 15.99
C CYS A 452 -15.39 4.75 17.16
N THR A 453 -16.16 3.66 17.14
CA THR A 453 -16.22 2.68 18.23
C THR A 453 -15.42 1.43 17.86
N LYS A 454 -15.99 0.55 17.05
CA LYS A 454 -15.46 -0.78 16.82
C LYS A 454 -14.07 -0.76 16.18
N TRP A 455 -13.83 0.07 15.16
CA TRP A 455 -12.49 0.14 14.56
C TRP A 455 -11.44 0.73 15.49
N THR A 456 -11.81 1.70 16.33
CA THR A 456 -10.94 2.24 17.39
C THR A 456 -10.56 1.13 18.39
N GLU A 457 -11.55 0.41 18.92
CA GLU A 457 -11.33 -0.72 19.84
C GLU A 457 -10.43 -1.80 19.21
N ASP A 458 -10.67 -2.14 17.94
CA ASP A 458 -9.87 -3.12 17.21
C ASP A 458 -8.41 -2.65 17.04
N ARG A 459 -8.17 -1.34 16.84
CA ARG A 459 -6.80 -0.81 16.74
C ARG A 459 -6.07 -0.93 18.08
N ASP A 460 -6.71 -0.55 19.18
CA ASP A 460 -6.15 -0.68 20.53
C ASP A 460 -5.83 -2.14 20.85
N GLU A 461 -6.75 -3.06 20.53
CA GLU A 461 -6.58 -4.50 20.73
C GLU A 461 -5.43 -5.08 19.89
N ASN A 462 -5.34 -4.71 18.61
CA ASN A 462 -4.29 -5.19 17.70
C ASN A 462 -2.90 -4.75 18.15
N ILE A 463 -2.74 -3.49 18.55
CA ILE A 463 -1.47 -2.99 19.11
C ILE A 463 -1.11 -3.80 20.37
N ALA A 464 -2.07 -4.06 21.25
CA ALA A 464 -1.83 -4.78 22.50
C ALA A 464 -1.46 -6.26 22.30
N LYS A 465 -2.07 -6.94 21.32
CA LYS A 465 -1.91 -8.40 21.12
C LYS A 465 -0.86 -8.77 20.07
N VAL A 466 -0.76 -7.99 19.00
CA VAL A 466 0.07 -8.29 17.82
C VAL A 466 1.31 -7.40 17.78
N GLY A 467 1.19 -6.17 18.27
CA GLY A 467 2.27 -5.17 18.24
C GLY A 467 2.11 -4.18 17.09
N PRO A 468 3.23 -3.61 16.58
CA PRO A 468 3.24 -2.62 15.50
C PRO A 468 2.27 -2.90 14.35
N THR A 469 1.20 -2.12 14.28
CA THR A 469 0.10 -2.29 13.30
C THR A 469 -0.14 -0.98 12.59
N MET A 470 -0.27 -1.00 11.26
CA MET A 470 -0.68 0.15 10.45
C MET A 470 -1.88 -0.21 9.56
N VAL A 471 -2.59 0.81 9.09
CA VAL A 471 -3.66 0.66 8.09
C VAL A 471 -3.12 1.06 6.71
N GLY A 472 -2.70 0.09 5.90
CA GLY A 472 -2.06 0.33 4.60
C GLY A 472 -2.99 0.77 3.49
N GLU A 473 -4.28 0.46 3.64
CA GLU A 473 -5.30 0.81 2.67
C GLU A 473 -6.66 1.01 3.34
N TRP A 474 -7.33 2.08 2.92
CA TRP A 474 -8.72 2.40 3.24
C TRP A 474 -9.22 3.48 2.27
N SER A 475 -10.53 3.67 2.14
CA SER A 475 -11.10 4.76 1.35
C SER A 475 -12.41 5.29 1.97
N VAL A 476 -12.95 6.39 1.44
CA VAL A 476 -14.27 6.88 1.86
C VAL A 476 -15.43 6.17 1.18
N ALA A 477 -15.16 5.19 0.31
CA ALA A 477 -16.19 4.50 -0.44
C ALA A 477 -17.21 3.86 0.52
N ASP A 478 -18.48 4.22 0.34
CA ASP A 478 -19.61 3.71 1.12
C ASP A 478 -20.45 2.69 0.33
N ASN A 479 -20.09 2.45 -0.93
CA ASN A 479 -20.60 1.39 -1.80
C ASN A 479 -19.50 0.88 -2.74
N ASP A 480 -19.76 -0.22 -3.44
CA ASP A 480 -18.84 -0.85 -4.38
C ASP A 480 -19.18 -0.58 -5.86
N CYS A 481 -19.84 0.54 -6.15
CA CYS A 481 -20.32 0.90 -7.48
C CYS A 481 -19.22 1.31 -8.48
N THR A 482 -18.02 1.62 -8.00
CA THR A 482 -16.94 2.13 -8.83
C THR A 482 -16.68 1.17 -10.00
N LYS A 483 -16.67 1.70 -11.23
CA LYS A 483 -16.47 0.92 -12.46
C LYS A 483 -15.19 0.08 -12.34
N TYR A 484 -15.31 -1.22 -12.62
CA TYR A 484 -14.23 -2.22 -12.58
C TYR A 484 -13.64 -2.52 -11.19
N LEU A 485 -14.18 -1.98 -10.10
CA LEU A 485 -13.69 -2.23 -8.74
C LEU A 485 -13.70 -3.73 -8.42
N ASN A 486 -14.78 -4.42 -8.79
CA ASN A 486 -14.93 -5.86 -8.58
C ASN A 486 -14.36 -6.71 -9.73
N GLY A 487 -13.67 -6.09 -10.70
CA GLY A 487 -13.15 -6.70 -11.93
C GLY A 487 -13.76 -6.07 -13.19
N ALA A 488 -13.03 -6.12 -14.31
CA ALA A 488 -13.40 -5.39 -15.53
C ALA A 488 -14.72 -5.84 -16.19
N ASN A 489 -15.22 -7.03 -15.86
CA ASN A 489 -16.51 -7.54 -16.34
C ASN A 489 -17.53 -7.74 -15.20
N ALA A 490 -17.26 -7.22 -14.01
CA ALA A 490 -18.10 -7.41 -12.85
C ALA A 490 -18.94 -6.16 -12.57
N GLY A 491 -20.19 -6.39 -12.15
CA GLY A 491 -21.04 -5.34 -11.59
C GLY A 491 -20.74 -5.00 -10.13
N ALA A 492 -21.69 -4.35 -9.47
CA ALA A 492 -21.63 -3.97 -8.08
C ALA A 492 -22.57 -4.82 -7.22
N ARG A 493 -22.18 -5.06 -5.98
CA ARG A 493 -23.05 -5.76 -5.02
C ARG A 493 -24.17 -4.83 -4.57
N TRP A 494 -23.88 -3.53 -4.50
CA TRP A 494 -24.82 -2.47 -4.15
C TRP A 494 -26.13 -2.53 -4.95
N ASP A 495 -26.07 -2.51 -6.28
CA ASP A 495 -27.25 -2.50 -7.16
C ASP A 495 -27.71 -3.91 -7.59
N GLY A 496 -27.00 -4.96 -7.15
CA GLY A 496 -27.28 -6.35 -7.50
C GLY A 496 -26.77 -6.78 -8.88
N SER A 497 -26.01 -5.94 -9.58
CA SER A 497 -25.41 -6.27 -10.88
C SER A 497 -24.20 -7.21 -10.78
N PHE A 498 -23.67 -7.46 -9.58
CA PHE A 498 -22.58 -8.40 -9.36
C PHE A 498 -23.03 -9.86 -9.58
N GLU A 499 -22.35 -10.56 -10.50
CA GLU A 499 -22.81 -11.84 -11.06
C GLU A 499 -23.03 -12.94 -10.00
N THR A 500 -22.21 -12.98 -8.95
CA THR A 500 -22.29 -14.03 -7.93
C THR A 500 -23.44 -13.83 -6.94
N ASN A 501 -24.05 -12.63 -6.91
CA ASN A 501 -25.19 -12.33 -6.05
C ASN A 501 -26.53 -12.81 -6.59
N ASN A 502 -26.57 -13.51 -7.74
CA ASN A 502 -27.81 -13.99 -8.37
C ASN A 502 -28.85 -12.87 -8.60
N GLY A 503 -28.39 -11.64 -8.87
CA GLY A 503 -29.26 -10.47 -9.04
C GLY A 503 -29.75 -9.84 -7.73
N MET A 504 -29.30 -10.32 -6.57
CA MET A 504 -29.68 -9.77 -5.27
C MET A 504 -28.84 -8.54 -4.94
N SER A 505 -29.50 -7.39 -4.83
CA SER A 505 -28.91 -6.18 -4.26
C SER A 505 -28.55 -6.41 -2.80
N TRP A 506 -27.33 -6.02 -2.41
CA TRP A 506 -26.93 -5.97 -1.02
C TRP A 506 -27.46 -4.72 -0.32
N CYS A 507 -27.71 -3.63 -1.04
CA CYS A 507 -28.31 -2.42 -0.47
C CYS A 507 -29.62 -2.74 0.28
N PRO A 508 -29.81 -2.24 1.52
CA PRO A 508 -30.90 -2.68 2.39
C PRO A 508 -32.31 -2.46 1.84
N THR A 509 -32.51 -1.51 0.93
CA THR A 509 -33.85 -1.23 0.38
C THR A 509 -34.31 -2.28 -0.62
N GLN A 510 -33.38 -3.04 -1.24
CA GLN A 510 -33.64 -4.09 -2.22
C GLN A 510 -34.57 -3.67 -3.37
N ASP A 511 -34.55 -2.38 -3.72
CA ASP A 511 -35.38 -1.78 -4.75
C ASP A 511 -34.59 -0.78 -5.59
N ASP A 512 -35.27 -0.09 -6.49
CA ASP A 512 -34.75 0.87 -7.45
C ASP A 512 -34.10 2.12 -6.83
N ARG A 513 -34.06 2.23 -5.49
CA ARG A 513 -33.23 3.21 -4.78
C ARG A 513 -31.76 2.79 -4.71
N CYS A 514 -31.45 1.50 -4.81
CA CYS A 514 -30.10 0.96 -4.81
C CYS A 514 -29.41 1.20 -6.15
N THR A 515 -29.14 2.46 -6.49
CA THR A 515 -28.51 2.87 -7.76
C THR A 515 -27.04 3.21 -7.57
N CYS A 516 -26.25 2.97 -8.62
CA CYS A 516 -24.86 3.41 -8.72
C CYS A 516 -24.69 4.75 -9.44
N GLU A 517 -25.76 5.35 -9.95
CA GLU A 517 -25.70 6.57 -10.76
C GLU A 517 -25.05 7.75 -10.02
N HIS A 518 -25.36 7.91 -8.74
CA HIS A 518 -24.85 9.04 -7.95
C HIS A 518 -23.37 8.88 -7.61
N SER A 519 -22.94 7.72 -7.10
CA SER A 519 -21.54 7.49 -6.72
C SER A 519 -20.59 7.48 -7.92
N LEU A 520 -21.09 7.11 -9.11
CA LEU A 520 -20.37 7.22 -10.39
C LEU A 520 -20.40 8.63 -11.01
N GLY A 521 -21.25 9.51 -10.51
CA GLY A 521 -21.40 10.89 -10.99
C GLY A 521 -20.21 11.78 -10.65
N SER A 522 -20.21 13.00 -11.19
CA SER A 522 -19.18 13.98 -10.86
C SER A 522 -19.26 14.37 -9.38
N PRO A 523 -18.16 14.42 -8.63
CA PRO A 523 -18.16 14.89 -7.24
C PRO A 523 -18.58 16.37 -7.10
N LYS A 524 -18.61 17.13 -8.21
CA LYS A 524 -19.20 18.47 -8.27
C LYS A 524 -20.68 18.46 -7.91
N ASP A 525 -21.38 17.41 -8.35
CA ASP A 525 -22.83 17.28 -8.26
C ASP A 525 -23.27 16.58 -6.97
N TYR A 526 -22.33 16.07 -6.17
CA TYR A 526 -22.62 15.52 -4.85
C TYR A 526 -23.26 16.58 -3.96
N SER A 527 -24.35 16.19 -3.30
CA SER A 527 -25.05 17.05 -2.34
C SER A 527 -24.15 17.43 -1.16
N ASP A 528 -24.41 18.59 -0.56
CA ASP A 528 -23.69 19.02 0.66
C ASP A 528 -23.85 18.01 1.80
N SER A 529 -25.03 17.41 1.90
CA SER A 529 -25.34 16.29 2.78
C SER A 529 -24.42 15.09 2.59
N TYR A 530 -24.22 14.64 1.35
CA TYR A 530 -23.34 13.50 1.07
C TYR A 530 -21.87 13.84 1.32
N LYS A 531 -21.41 15.03 0.90
CA LYS A 531 -20.06 15.52 1.20
C LYS A 531 -19.82 15.60 2.71
N SER A 532 -20.80 16.05 3.48
CA SER A 532 -20.73 16.09 4.94
C SER A 532 -20.63 14.70 5.56
N PHE A 533 -21.38 13.72 5.04
CA PHE A 533 -21.24 12.32 5.46
C PHE A 533 -19.85 11.77 5.15
N LEU A 534 -19.40 11.87 3.90
CA LEU A 534 -18.10 11.36 3.47
C LEU A 534 -16.95 11.99 4.29
N TYR A 535 -17.01 13.30 4.53
CA TYR A 535 -16.05 14.00 5.39
C TYR A 535 -16.04 13.42 6.81
N THR A 536 -17.22 13.31 7.42
CA THR A 536 -17.39 12.81 8.80
C THR A 536 -16.86 11.37 8.90
N PHE A 537 -17.24 10.52 7.94
CA PHE A 537 -16.80 9.13 7.87
C PHE A 537 -15.28 9.01 7.66
N ALA A 538 -14.70 9.84 6.80
CA ALA A 538 -13.25 9.89 6.63
C ALA A 538 -12.52 10.28 7.92
N THR A 539 -12.99 11.32 8.62
CA THR A 539 -12.36 11.77 9.85
C THR A 539 -12.50 10.77 10.99
N ALA A 540 -13.63 10.05 11.07
CA ALA A 540 -13.82 8.94 12.00
C ALA A 540 -12.81 7.81 11.74
N GLN A 541 -12.62 7.43 10.47
CA GLN A 541 -11.61 6.46 10.05
C GLN A 541 -10.19 6.90 10.41
N MET A 542 -9.83 8.14 10.07
CA MET A 542 -8.51 8.68 10.40
C MET A 542 -8.26 8.74 11.90
N GLU A 543 -9.26 9.03 12.73
CA GLU A 543 -9.15 8.99 14.19
C GLU A 543 -8.94 7.57 14.69
N ALA A 544 -9.78 6.62 14.27
CA ALA A 544 -9.64 5.22 14.62
C ALA A 544 -8.26 4.67 14.26
N TYR A 545 -7.75 4.96 13.06
CA TYR A 545 -6.48 4.41 12.60
C TYR A 545 -5.25 5.04 13.28
N GLU A 546 -5.39 6.27 13.82
CA GLU A 546 -4.36 6.93 14.62
C GLU A 546 -4.22 6.38 16.06
N HIS A 547 -5.09 5.44 16.48
CA HIS A 547 -4.84 4.58 17.64
C HIS A 547 -3.80 3.48 17.37
N SER A 548 -3.40 3.32 16.10
CA SER A 548 -2.31 2.45 15.67
C SER A 548 -1.17 3.30 15.08
N TRP A 549 -0.27 2.72 14.28
CA TRP A 549 0.81 3.49 13.64
C TRP A 549 0.34 4.48 12.57
N GLY A 550 -0.96 4.61 12.34
CA GLY A 550 -1.55 5.51 11.36
C GLY A 550 -1.98 4.79 10.08
N TRP A 551 -2.07 5.54 8.99
CA TRP A 551 -2.83 5.10 7.82
C TRP A 551 -2.28 5.58 6.49
N PHE A 552 -2.62 4.84 5.42
CA PHE A 552 -2.40 5.22 4.03
C PHE A 552 -3.72 5.16 3.25
N TYR A 553 -4.19 6.29 2.73
CA TYR A 553 -5.42 6.34 1.95
C TYR A 553 -5.23 5.70 0.57
N TRP A 554 -6.18 4.88 0.13
CA TRP A 554 -6.23 4.25 -1.19
C TRP A 554 -7.22 5.02 -2.08
N SER A 555 -6.76 5.92 -2.95
CA SER A 555 -5.39 6.27 -3.36
C SER A 555 -5.23 7.78 -3.52
N TRP A 556 -4.06 8.29 -3.91
CA TRP A 556 -3.87 9.72 -4.20
C TRP A 556 -4.82 10.20 -5.30
N LYS A 557 -4.88 9.50 -6.44
CA LYS A 557 -5.77 9.84 -7.54
C LYS A 557 -6.14 8.67 -8.44
N THR A 558 -7.27 8.83 -9.11
CA THR A 558 -7.87 7.91 -10.09
C THR A 558 -8.39 8.73 -11.27
N GLU A 559 -8.65 8.11 -12.42
CA GLU A 559 -9.22 8.83 -13.57
C GLU A 559 -10.67 9.26 -13.33
N ASN A 560 -11.48 8.40 -12.71
CA ASN A 560 -12.92 8.61 -12.55
C ASN A 560 -13.54 7.85 -11.35
N ALA A 561 -12.77 7.57 -10.30
CA ALA A 561 -13.24 6.90 -9.09
C ALA A 561 -13.05 7.83 -7.87
N PRO A 562 -13.89 8.85 -7.68
CA PRO A 562 -13.67 9.93 -6.69
C PRO A 562 -13.63 9.43 -5.25
N LEU A 563 -14.41 8.40 -4.91
CA LEU A 563 -14.41 7.80 -3.56
C LEU A 563 -13.09 7.07 -3.22
N PHE A 564 -12.24 6.84 -4.23
CA PHE A 564 -10.90 6.27 -4.11
C PHE A 564 -9.80 7.27 -4.49
N SER A 565 -10.10 8.58 -4.52
CA SER A 565 -9.13 9.64 -4.80
C SER A 565 -9.06 10.66 -3.67
N TYR A 566 -7.91 10.70 -2.99
CA TYR A 566 -7.63 11.72 -1.98
C TYR A 566 -7.65 13.12 -2.58
N GLN A 567 -7.07 13.26 -3.78
CA GLN A 567 -7.05 14.51 -4.55
C GLN A 567 -8.47 15.03 -4.84
N ALA A 568 -9.39 14.17 -5.29
CA ALA A 568 -10.78 14.56 -5.48
C ALA A 568 -11.44 14.94 -4.15
N GLY A 569 -11.17 14.19 -3.08
CA GLY A 569 -11.75 14.49 -1.77
C GLY A 569 -11.36 15.86 -1.21
N ILE A 570 -10.11 16.28 -1.39
CA ILE A 570 -9.68 17.62 -0.99
C ILE A 570 -10.24 18.71 -1.91
N GLU A 571 -10.31 18.45 -3.22
CA GLU A 571 -10.80 19.41 -4.22
C GLU A 571 -12.30 19.71 -4.01
N TYR A 572 -13.10 18.66 -3.76
CA TYR A 572 -14.55 18.74 -3.65
C TYR A 572 -15.07 18.80 -2.20
N GLY A 573 -14.16 18.82 -1.22
CA GLY A 573 -14.49 19.14 0.18
C GLY A 573 -15.09 17.99 0.99
N PHE A 574 -14.86 16.73 0.59
CA PHE A 574 -15.25 15.55 1.36
C PHE A 574 -14.06 14.85 2.05
N LEU A 575 -12.86 15.46 2.00
CA LEU A 575 -11.72 15.14 2.85
C LEU A 575 -11.11 16.42 3.45
N PRO A 576 -10.38 16.33 4.58
CA PRO A 576 -9.64 17.46 5.14
C PRO A 576 -8.62 18.04 4.16
N LYS A 577 -8.59 19.38 4.01
CA LYS A 577 -7.56 20.06 3.18
C LYS A 577 -6.14 19.81 3.66
N LEU A 578 -5.99 19.71 4.99
CA LEU A 578 -4.77 19.27 5.65
C LEU A 578 -5.12 18.02 6.45
N ALA A 579 -4.41 16.91 6.23
CA ALA A 579 -4.70 15.62 6.86
C ALA A 579 -4.77 15.67 8.41
N TYR A 580 -4.07 16.65 8.99
CA TYR A 580 -3.97 16.91 10.42
C TYR A 580 -4.91 17.99 10.96
N GLU A 581 -5.68 18.68 10.10
CA GLU A 581 -6.67 19.69 10.52
C GLU A 581 -8.09 19.22 10.18
N ARG A 582 -8.79 18.70 11.19
CA ARG A 582 -10.14 18.14 11.06
C ARG A 582 -11.16 19.03 11.77
N ILE A 583 -12.29 19.30 11.13
CA ILE A 583 -13.37 20.11 11.73
C ILE A 583 -14.33 19.28 12.59
N TRP A 584 -14.32 17.95 12.40
CA TRP A 584 -15.11 16.98 13.16
C TRP A 584 -14.22 15.85 13.69
N ASP A 585 -14.62 15.26 14.81
CA ASP A 585 -13.97 14.16 15.53
C ASP A 585 -15.04 13.32 16.25
N CYS A 586 -14.69 12.11 16.67
CA CYS A 586 -15.61 11.16 17.30
C CYS A 586 -16.13 11.59 18.68
N THR A 587 -15.61 12.67 19.27
CA THR A 587 -16.14 13.23 20.53
C THR A 587 -17.38 14.09 20.31
N LYS A 588 -17.63 14.50 19.06
CA LYS A 588 -18.80 15.28 18.66
C LYS A 588 -19.94 14.35 18.25
N PRO A 589 -21.21 14.78 18.43
CA PRO A 589 -22.34 14.06 17.86
C PRO A 589 -22.18 13.88 16.34
N VAL A 590 -22.61 12.72 15.83
CA VAL A 590 -22.74 12.50 14.39
C VAL A 590 -23.69 13.56 13.82
N PRO A 591 -23.28 14.33 12.79
CA PRO A 591 -24.15 15.34 12.21
C PRO A 591 -25.42 14.71 11.63
N ASP A 592 -26.50 15.47 11.63
CA ASP A 592 -27.63 15.16 10.76
C ASP A 592 -27.20 15.39 9.31
N PHE A 593 -27.17 14.32 8.52
CA PHE A 593 -26.82 14.39 7.10
C PHE A 593 -27.99 14.90 6.24
N GLY A 594 -29.09 15.35 6.85
CA GLY A 594 -30.21 16.01 6.17
C GLY A 594 -31.06 15.05 5.34
N GLU A 595 -31.88 15.62 4.46
CA GLU A 595 -32.93 14.91 3.71
C GLU A 595 -32.43 14.03 2.55
N TRP A 596 -31.11 13.90 2.35
CA TRP A 596 -30.61 13.07 1.25
C TRP A 596 -30.93 11.60 1.54
N PRO A 597 -31.72 10.91 0.68
CA PRO A 597 -32.25 9.59 1.01
C PRO A 597 -31.14 8.61 1.35
N GLU A 598 -31.31 7.87 2.45
CA GLU A 598 -30.42 6.78 2.81
C GLU A 598 -30.34 5.74 1.68
N TYR A 599 -29.14 5.28 1.36
CA TYR A 599 -28.86 4.26 0.32
C TYR A 599 -29.08 4.68 -1.15
N GLN A 600 -29.18 5.98 -1.46
CA GLN A 600 -29.04 6.50 -2.83
C GLN A 600 -27.60 6.85 -3.20
#